data_AF-A0A919PCA8-F1
#
_entry.id   AF-A0A919PCA8-F1
#
_cell.length_a   1.000
_cell.length_b   1.000
_cell.length_c   1.000
_cell.angle_alpha   90.00
_cell.angle_beta   90.00
_cell.angle_gamma   90.00
#
_symmetry.space_group_name_H-M   'P 1'
#
loop_
_entity.id
_entity.type
_entity.pdbx_description
1 polymer ?
#
loop_
_entity_poly.entity_id
_entity_poly.type
_entity_poly.pdbx_seq_one_letter_code
_entity_poly.pdbx_strand_id
1 'polypeptide(L)'
;MDLYKWALKLGPAVPGELLLDAFALAREIRTVDMQASPYDVSSYGLDPIAIETTEGKAEYVRRQRAFAEASQALRARLVAVCDAVLVGTELAPV
;
A
#
# COMPACT_ATOMS: atom_id res chain seq x y z
N MET A 1 0.74 1.88 8.98
CA MET A 1 1.74 2.81 8.42
C MET A 1 1.99 2.39 6.99
N ASP A 2 2.10 3.35 6.08
CA ASP A 2 2.40 3.10 4.68
C ASP A 2 3.70 2.28 4.54
N LEU A 3 3.57 1.06 4.00
CA LEU A 3 4.72 0.16 3.77
C LEU A 3 5.66 0.72 2.71
N TYR A 4 5.14 1.49 1.74
CA TYR A 4 5.96 2.15 0.73
C TYR A 4 6.96 3.13 1.37
N LYS A 5 6.51 3.92 2.35
CA LYS A 5 7.41 4.79 3.14
C LYS A 5 8.56 4.02 3.78
N TRP A 6 8.31 2.82 4.31
CA TRP A 6 9.35 2.02 4.95
C TRP A 6 10.27 1.36 3.94
N ALA A 7 9.71 0.82 2.85
CA ALA A 7 10.47 0.27 1.74
C ALA A 7 11.45 1.32 1.18
N LEU A 8 10.98 2.55 0.97
CA LEU A 8 11.80 3.66 0.50
C LEU A 8 12.92 4.04 1.48
N LYS A 9 12.63 4.04 2.79
CA LYS A 9 13.62 4.37 3.84
C LYS A 9 14.71 3.32 4.01
N LEU A 10 14.38 2.05 3.81
CA LEU A 10 15.35 0.95 3.83
C LEU A 10 16.25 0.99 2.59
N GLY A 11 15.85 1.74 1.56
CA GLY A 11 16.68 2.06 0.40
C GLY A 11 17.20 0.80 -0.30
N PRO A 12 18.51 0.66 -0.52
CA PRO A 12 19.09 -0.43 -1.30
C PRO A 12 18.91 -1.81 -0.67
N ALA A 13 18.53 -1.90 0.61
CA ALA A 13 18.24 -3.18 1.24
C ALA A 13 16.97 -3.85 0.69
N VAL A 14 16.02 -3.07 0.16
CA VAL A 14 14.73 -3.59 -0.32
C VAL A 14 14.81 -3.89 -1.81
N PRO A 15 14.48 -5.12 -2.25
CA PRO A 15 14.39 -5.44 -3.67
C PRO A 15 13.42 -4.49 -4.40
N GLY A 16 13.81 -4.03 -5.60
CA GLY A 16 13.04 -3.06 -6.37
C GLY A 16 11.60 -3.52 -6.66
N GLU A 17 11.39 -4.82 -6.88
CA GLU A 17 10.05 -5.41 -7.01
C GLU A 17 9.18 -5.20 -5.75
N LEU A 18 9.73 -5.43 -4.56
CA LEU A 18 9.00 -5.27 -3.29
C LEU A 18 8.69 -3.79 -3.02
N LEU A 19 9.61 -2.88 -3.37
CA LEU A 19 9.36 -1.45 -3.33
C LEU A 19 8.20 -1.06 -4.27
N LEU A 20 8.19 -1.59 -5.50
CA LEU A 20 7.16 -1.31 -6.49
C LEU A 20 5.80 -1.89 -6.08
N ASP A 21 5.77 -3.09 -5.51
CA ASP A 21 4.55 -3.70 -4.96
C ASP A 21 3.95 -2.84 -3.84
N ALA A 22 4.80 -2.34 -2.93
CA ALA A 22 4.37 -1.44 -1.87
C ALA A 22 3.86 -0.10 -2.42
N PHE A 23 4.52 0.45 -3.44
CA PHE A 23 4.07 1.66 -4.13
C PHE A 23 2.71 1.46 -4.81
N ALA A 24 2.53 0.35 -5.53
CA ALA A 24 1.28 0.04 -6.22
C ALA A 24 0.11 -0.06 -5.22
N LEU A 25 0.31 -0.75 -4.10
CA LEU A 25 -0.70 -0.84 -3.04
C LEU A 25 -0.99 0.53 -2.41
N ALA A 26 0.03 1.33 -2.12
CA ALA A 26 -0.14 2.68 -1.58
C ALA A 26 -0.95 3.58 -2.54
N ARG A 27 -0.70 3.47 -3.86
CA ARG A 27 -1.46 4.19 -4.89
C ARG A 27 -2.93 3.76 -4.93
N GLU A 28 -3.21 2.47 -4.84
CA GLU A 28 -4.59 1.96 -4.83
C GLU A 28 -5.36 2.42 -3.59
N ILE A 29 -4.74 2.36 -2.41
CA ILE A 29 -5.31 2.88 -1.17
C ILE A 29 -5.62 4.37 -1.33
N ARG A 30 -4.65 5.15 -1.84
CA ARG A 30 -4.85 6.59 -2.06
C ARG A 30 -5.99 6.89 -3.02
N THR A 31 -6.14 6.06 -4.06
CA THR A 31 -7.24 6.17 -5.02
C THR A 31 -8.59 5.98 -4.33
N VAL A 32 -8.73 4.93 -3.51
CA VAL A 32 -9.96 4.67 -2.75
C VAL A 32 -10.24 5.77 -1.72
N ASP A 33 -9.21 6.26 -1.03
CA ASP A 33 -9.34 7.38 -0.09
C ASP A 33 -9.82 8.67 -0.80
N MET A 34 -9.34 8.92 -2.03
CA MET A 34 -9.81 10.04 -2.85
C MET A 34 -11.28 9.86 -3.25
N GLN A 35 -11.66 8.66 -3.69
CA GLN A 35 -13.05 8.35 -4.05
C GLN A 35 -14.02 8.47 -2.87
N ALA A 36 -13.58 8.14 -1.66
CA ALA A 36 -14.36 8.25 -0.43
C ALA A 36 -14.30 9.64 0.23
N SER A 37 -13.56 10.59 -0.35
CA SER A 37 -13.41 11.93 0.19
C SER A 37 -14.64 12.81 -0.12
N PRO A 38 -14.85 13.93 0.60
CA PRO A 38 -15.95 14.86 0.31
C PRO A 38 -15.71 15.71 -0.95
N TYR A 39 -14.58 15.54 -1.64
CA TYR A 39 -14.20 16.34 -2.78
C TYR A 39 -14.59 15.65 -4.09
N ASP A 40 -14.99 16.45 -5.09
CA ASP A 40 -15.18 15.96 -6.45
C ASP A 40 -13.83 15.62 -7.09
N VAL A 41 -13.61 14.33 -7.31
CA VAL A 41 -12.41 13.77 -7.95
C VAL A 41 -12.69 13.23 -9.35
N SER A 42 -13.86 13.52 -9.93
CA SER A 42 -14.26 13.07 -11.27
C SER A 42 -13.30 13.54 -12.37
N SER A 43 -12.63 14.68 -12.18
CA SER A 43 -11.57 15.17 -13.08
C SER A 43 -10.37 14.24 -13.21
N TYR A 44 -10.17 13.33 -12.25
CA TYR A 44 -9.16 12.26 -12.31
C TYR A 44 -9.70 10.95 -12.94
N GLY A 45 -10.94 10.94 -13.42
CA GLY A 45 -11.61 9.74 -13.93
C GLY A 45 -12.03 8.77 -12.83
N LEU A 46 -12.26 9.26 -11.62
CA LEU A 46 -12.61 8.47 -10.45
C LEU A 46 -14.04 8.74 -10.01
N ASP A 47 -14.88 7.70 -10.04
CA ASP A 47 -16.24 7.78 -9.51
C ASP A 47 -16.22 7.81 -7.97
N PRO A 48 -17.07 8.64 -7.33
CA PRO A 48 -17.10 8.74 -5.89
C PRO A 48 -17.67 7.48 -5.23
N ILE A 49 -17.10 7.10 -4.08
CA ILE A 49 -17.66 6.12 -3.17
C ILE A 49 -18.44 6.89 -2.11
N ALA A 50 -19.76 6.95 -2.26
CA ALA A 50 -20.67 7.66 -1.35
C ALA A 50 -20.77 6.95 0.02
N ILE A 51 -19.77 7.12 0.88
CA ILE A 51 -19.64 6.44 2.19
C ILE A 51 -20.75 6.77 3.20
N GLU A 52 -21.54 7.80 2.94
CA GLU A 52 -22.75 8.16 3.68
C GLU A 52 -23.91 7.19 3.43
N THR A 53 -23.89 6.48 2.30
CA THR A 53 -24.87 5.43 1.97
C THR A 53 -24.44 4.10 2.57
N THR A 54 -25.41 3.21 2.81
CA THR A 54 -25.12 1.85 3.30
C THR A 54 -24.26 1.08 2.31
N GLU A 55 -24.57 1.20 1.02
CA GLU A 55 -23.91 0.51 -0.08
C GLU A 55 -22.47 1.02 -0.27
N GLY A 56 -22.27 2.34 -0.31
CA GLY A 56 -20.94 2.94 -0.43
C GLY A 56 -20.07 2.65 0.78
N LYS A 57 -20.64 2.65 2.00
CA LYS A 57 -19.91 2.23 3.20
C LYS A 57 -19.51 0.76 3.15
N ALA A 58 -20.39 -0.13 2.68
CA ALA A 58 -20.08 -1.54 2.54
C ALA A 58 -18.95 -1.77 1.52
N GLU A 59 -18.97 -1.07 0.39
CA GLU A 59 -17.91 -1.12 -0.62
C GLU A 59 -16.57 -0.61 -0.08
N TYR A 60 -16.56 0.56 0.57
CA TYR A 60 -15.35 1.10 1.18
C TYR A 60 -14.73 0.14 2.20
N VAL A 61 -15.55 -0.45 3.09
CA VAL A 61 -15.07 -1.43 4.08
C VAL A 61 -14.53 -2.69 3.40
N ARG A 62 -15.19 -3.18 2.34
CA ARG A 62 -14.72 -4.35 1.58
C ARG A 62 -13.34 -4.10 0.97
N ARG A 63 -13.12 -2.93 0.36
CA ARG A 63 -11.84 -2.51 -0.21
C ARG A 63 -10.76 -2.38 0.87
N GLN A 64 -11.09 -1.75 2.00
CA GLN A 64 -10.16 -1.59 3.12
C GLN A 64 -9.71 -2.94 3.71
N ARG A 65 -10.59 -3.95 3.77
CA ARG A 65 -10.22 -5.31 4.18
C ARG A 65 -9.23 -5.96 3.21
N ALA A 66 -9.48 -5.87 1.91
CA ALA A 66 -8.57 -6.38 0.89
C ALA A 66 -7.19 -5.70 0.97
N PHE A 67 -7.13 -4.39 1.21
CA PHE A 67 -5.88 -3.68 1.41
C PHE A 67 -5.14 -4.12 2.67
N ALA A 68 -5.86 -4.40 3.76
CA ALA A 68 -5.27 -4.92 4.98
C ALA A 68 -4.62 -6.29 4.74
N GLU A 69 -5.30 -7.20 4.04
CA GLU A 69 -4.77 -8.52 3.67
C GLU A 69 -3.52 -8.41 2.79
N ALA A 70 -3.58 -7.61 1.71
CA ALA A 70 -2.43 -7.37 0.83
C ALA A 70 -1.25 -6.73 1.59
N SER A 71 -1.54 -5.79 2.50
CA SER A 71 -0.51 -5.16 3.34
C SER A 71 0.19 -6.18 4.24
N GLN A 72 -0.51 -7.18 4.78
CA GLN A 72 0.14 -8.18 5.63
C GLN A 72 1.18 -9.00 4.85
N ALA A 73 0.88 -9.37 3.60
CA ALA A 73 1.81 -10.09 2.76
C ALA A 73 3.08 -9.27 2.47
N LEU A 74 2.92 -8.00 2.08
CA LEU A 74 4.06 -7.11 1.84
C LEU A 74 4.86 -6.81 3.12
N ARG A 75 4.16 -6.69 4.26
CA ARG A 75 4.80 -6.50 5.57
C ARG A 75 5.68 -7.69 5.91
N ALA A 76 5.21 -8.92 5.72
CA ALA A 76 6.00 -10.12 5.99
C ALA A 76 7.28 -10.15 5.15
N ARG A 77 7.19 -9.79 3.85
CA ARG A 77 8.37 -9.67 2.97
C ARG A 77 9.35 -8.59 3.45
N LEU A 78 8.86 -7.41 3.84
CA LEU A 78 9.72 -6.34 4.37
C LEU A 78 10.41 -6.72 5.68
N VAL A 79 9.73 -7.45 6.57
CA VAL A 79 10.34 -7.97 7.80
C VAL A 79 11.48 -8.93 7.46
N ALA A 80 11.29 -9.85 6.51
CA ALA A 80 12.33 -10.78 6.09
C ALA A 80 13.58 -10.06 5.52
N VAL A 81 13.39 -8.94 4.81
CA VAL A 81 14.50 -8.08 4.36
C VAL A 81 15.26 -7.50 5.56
N CYS A 82 14.55 -6.95 6.55
CA CYS A 82 15.17 -6.43 7.77
C CYS A 82 15.95 -7.52 8.51
N ASP A 83 15.38 -8.72 8.64
CA ASP A 83 16.04 -9.85 9.30
C ASP A 83 17.33 -10.24 8.57
N ALA A 84 17.33 -10.29 7.24
CA ALA A 84 18.51 -10.61 6.44
C ALA A 84 19.65 -9.58 6.62
N VAL A 85 19.30 -8.29 6.69
CA VAL A 85 20.25 -7.19 6.96
C VAL A 85 20.82 -7.29 8.37
N LEU A 86 19.97 -7.57 9.38
CA LEU A 86 20.40 -7.67 10.77
C LEU A 86 21.31 -8.87 11.04
N VAL A 87 21.14 -9.98 10.31
CA VAL A 87 22.00 -11.17 10.41
C VAL A 87 23.34 -10.99 9.67
N GLY A 88 23.51 -9.91 8.91
CA GLY A 88 24.78 -9.58 8.25
C GLY A 88 24.97 -10.28 6.90
N THR A 89 23.88 -10.59 6.20
CA THR A 89 23.98 -11.14 4.84
C THR A 89 24.41 -10.01 3.90
N GLU A 90 25.55 -10.16 3.22
CA GLU A 90 25.99 -9.20 2.18
C GLU A 90 24.86 -8.99 1.16
N LEU A 91 24.40 -7.74 1.05
CA LEU A 91 23.39 -7.36 0.08
C LEU A 91 23.97 -7.55 -1.33
N ALA A 92 23.30 -8.34 -2.17
CA ALA A 92 23.69 -8.51 -3.55
C ALA A 92 23.81 -7.13 -4.23
N PRO A 93 24.90 -6.87 -4.97
CA PRO A 93 25.08 -5.59 -5.63
C PRO A 93 24.02 -5.39 -6.72
N VAL A 94 23.53 -4.15 -6.81
CA VAL A 94 22.61 -3.64 -7.83
C VAL A 94 23.31 -3.59 -9.19
#